data_AF-A0A7J0FM31-F1
#
_entry.id   AF-A0A7J0FM31-F1
#
_cell.length_a   1.000
_cell.length_b   1.000
_cell.length_c   1.000
_cell.angle_alpha   90.00
_cell.angle_beta   90.00
_cell.angle_gamma   90.00
#
_symmetry.space_group_name_H-M   'P 1'
#
loop_
_entity.id
_entity.type
_entity.pdbx_description
1 polymer ?
#
loop_
_entity_poly.entity_id
_entity_poly.type
_entity_poly.pdbx_seq_one_letter_code
_entity_poly.pdbx_strand_id
1 'polypeptide(L)'
;MIRALFFILLLIHCTLAQNKMQSKTWLTLDVTQSIHSRTHLFDGALPISSVEDVIELKPPHFWLNVEYASFYAQHKLDPASYVEKALRTKLINYISSPEITCLAHNKNATRPSKGPLIISRNGASGTYPGCTDLAYEQAINDGADIIDCSVQMSKDGVPFCLDSVDLCGETNALSAFLSRSTKIPEIQQENGIFSFDLTWSEIQTLKPQVTNPFQQSGMKTNPVNNDKGRFVTLSAFLELARTKAVTGILINIQNAAYLASQKGISITDIVTSALSNATIDKQHTQKVLIQSDDTQVLSKFTENPNYQKVLFINETISAAPKMTVDEIKKHADAVSVPRSSIVKSSNYFATAFTSVVDDMHAANVSVYAFPFRNEFVNMEFDYFADPMVELATYTALLRVDGVITEFPATANAYLSKTLS
;
A
#
# COMPACT_ATOMS: atom_id res chain seq x y z
N MET A 1 35.18 0.91 11.04
CA MET A 1 34.63 -0.43 10.77
C MET A 1 33.46 -0.29 9.81
N ILE A 2 33.76 0.28 8.64
CA ILE A 2 32.86 0.72 7.57
C ILE A 2 33.60 0.25 6.32
N ARG A 3 33.22 -0.91 5.79
CA ARG A 3 33.68 -1.55 4.54
C ARG A 3 33.08 -2.97 4.55
N ALA A 4 32.45 -3.37 3.45
CA ALA A 4 31.85 -4.69 3.17
C ALA A 4 30.33 -4.86 3.38
N LEU A 5 29.50 -3.95 2.83
CA LEU A 5 28.08 -4.24 2.55
C LEU A 5 27.61 -3.62 1.23
N PHE A 6 28.53 -3.54 0.26
CA PHE A 6 28.24 -3.15 -1.11
C PHE A 6 28.69 -4.29 -2.03
N PHE A 7 27.77 -4.70 -2.91
CA PHE A 7 27.91 -5.72 -3.97
C PHE A 7 27.87 -7.19 -3.51
N ILE A 8 26.70 -7.83 -3.68
CA ILE A 8 26.37 -8.71 -4.82
C ILE A 8 24.83 -8.68 -4.94
N LEU A 9 24.30 -7.77 -5.76
CA LEU A 9 22.95 -7.84 -6.30
C LEU A 9 23.14 -8.18 -7.78
N LEU A 10 23.17 -9.47 -8.10
CA LEU A 10 23.30 -9.91 -9.49
C LEU A 10 21.90 -9.78 -10.14
N LEU A 11 21.68 -8.67 -10.84
CA LEU A 11 20.63 -8.55 -11.86
C LEU A 11 20.89 -9.63 -12.93
N ILE A 12 20.24 -10.78 -12.83
CA ILE A 12 20.12 -11.70 -13.96
C ILE A 12 18.92 -11.22 -14.79
N HIS A 13 19.18 -10.44 -15.83
CA HIS A 13 18.25 -10.34 -16.96
C HIS A 13 18.19 -11.73 -17.62
N CYS A 14 17.20 -12.53 -17.25
CA CYS A 14 17.06 -13.90 -17.73
C CYS A 14 16.38 -13.96 -19.10
N THR A 15 16.96 -13.36 -20.14
CA THR A 15 16.36 -13.43 -21.49
C THR A 15 16.74 -14.73 -22.18
N LEU A 16 16.17 -15.89 -21.82
CA LEU A 16 16.55 -17.14 -22.50
C LEU A 16 15.35 -17.99 -22.92
N ALA A 17 15.21 -18.04 -24.25
CA ALA A 17 14.37 -18.94 -25.00
C ALA A 17 14.66 -20.40 -24.62
N GLN A 18 13.67 -21.09 -24.05
CA GLN A 18 13.68 -22.55 -24.06
C GLN A 18 12.76 -23.05 -25.17
N ASN A 19 13.38 -23.47 -26.27
CA ASN A 19 12.97 -24.68 -26.94
C ASN A 19 14.19 -25.34 -27.60
N LYS A 20 14.60 -26.48 -27.02
CA LYS A 20 15.63 -27.41 -27.52
C LYS A 20 17.02 -26.81 -27.77
N MET A 21 17.83 -26.62 -26.72
CA MET A 21 19.28 -26.70 -26.89
C MET A 21 19.95 -27.13 -25.58
N GLN A 22 20.86 -28.10 -25.70
CA GLN A 22 21.55 -28.74 -24.58
C GLN A 22 22.51 -27.80 -23.85
N SER A 23 22.75 -28.11 -22.58
CA SER A 23 23.35 -27.33 -21.49
C SER A 23 24.79 -26.84 -21.64
N LYS A 24 25.22 -26.33 -22.79
CA LYS A 24 26.60 -25.83 -23.00
C LYS A 24 26.74 -24.51 -23.76
N THR A 25 25.64 -23.87 -24.16
CA THR A 25 25.66 -22.73 -25.11
C THR A 25 25.46 -21.35 -24.49
N TRP A 26 25.22 -21.24 -23.18
CA TRP A 26 25.07 -19.93 -22.51
C TRP A 26 26.38 -19.17 -22.30
N LEU A 27 27.53 -19.87 -22.31
CA LEU A 27 28.87 -19.29 -22.09
C LEU A 27 29.36 -18.33 -23.18
N THR A 28 28.56 -18.03 -24.21
CA THR A 28 28.95 -17.21 -25.37
C THR A 28 27.99 -16.04 -25.66
N LEU A 29 27.07 -15.71 -24.75
CA LEU A 29 26.21 -14.53 -24.87
C LEU A 29 26.78 -13.38 -24.03
N ASP A 30 27.41 -12.44 -24.72
CA ASP A 30 27.93 -11.21 -24.13
C ASP A 30 26.83 -10.16 -24.01
N VAL A 31 26.66 -9.60 -22.82
CA VAL A 31 25.76 -8.46 -22.61
C VAL A 31 26.41 -7.21 -23.20
N THR A 32 25.76 -6.61 -24.19
CA THR A 32 26.12 -5.29 -24.73
C THR A 32 25.19 -4.22 -24.16
N GLN A 33 25.60 -2.96 -24.20
CA GLN A 33 24.84 -1.83 -23.68
C GLN A 33 23.35 -1.83 -24.12
N SER A 34 22.43 -1.78 -23.15
CA SER A 34 20.99 -1.50 -23.37
C SER A 34 20.64 -0.02 -23.15
N ILE A 35 21.54 0.73 -22.50
CA ILE A 35 21.42 2.16 -22.21
C ILE A 35 22.55 2.90 -22.94
N HIS A 36 22.20 3.70 -23.95
CA HIS A 36 23.19 4.41 -24.79
C HIS A 36 24.08 5.43 -24.06
N SER A 37 23.71 5.84 -22.83
CA SER A 37 24.53 6.71 -21.99
C SER A 37 25.58 5.97 -21.15
N ARG A 38 25.55 4.63 -21.08
CA ARG A 38 26.59 3.82 -20.44
C ARG A 38 27.78 3.68 -21.41
N THR A 39 29.01 3.68 -20.87
CA THR A 39 30.21 3.38 -21.67
C THR A 39 30.25 1.91 -22.13
N HIS A 40 30.72 1.70 -23.36
CA HIS A 40 30.93 0.38 -23.99
C HIS A 40 32.05 -0.43 -23.32
N LEU A 41 32.82 0.16 -22.39
CA LEU A 41 33.91 -0.51 -21.67
C LEU A 41 33.46 -1.73 -20.84
N PHE A 42 32.17 -1.84 -20.54
CA PHE A 42 31.60 -2.92 -19.76
C PHE A 42 30.87 -3.96 -20.63
N ASP A 43 30.92 -3.81 -21.95
CA ASP A 43 30.28 -4.75 -22.88
C ASP A 43 31.15 -6.02 -22.98
N GLY A 44 30.53 -7.19 -22.86
CA GLY A 44 31.24 -8.48 -22.77
C GLY A 44 32.08 -8.68 -21.50
N ALA A 45 32.04 -7.74 -20.55
CA ALA A 45 32.77 -7.83 -19.28
C ALA A 45 32.05 -8.72 -18.24
N LEU A 46 30.73 -8.91 -18.39
CA LEU A 46 29.90 -9.69 -17.47
C LEU A 46 29.13 -10.76 -18.26
N PRO A 47 29.49 -12.04 -18.15
CA PRO A 47 28.73 -13.12 -18.76
C PRO A 47 27.37 -13.28 -18.08
N ILE A 48 26.36 -13.71 -18.83
CA ILE A 48 25.06 -14.07 -18.25
C ILE A 48 25.26 -15.30 -17.37
N SER A 49 24.96 -15.17 -16.08
CA SER A 49 24.95 -16.30 -15.13
C SER A 49 23.57 -16.93 -15.06
N SER A 50 23.54 -18.26 -15.00
CA SER A 50 22.34 -19.00 -14.62
C SER A 50 22.12 -18.92 -13.10
N VAL A 51 20.92 -19.28 -12.66
CA VAL A 51 20.60 -19.36 -11.21
C VAL A 51 21.48 -20.41 -10.54
N GLU A 52 21.78 -21.51 -11.23
CA GLU A 52 22.67 -22.57 -10.77
C GLU A 52 24.10 -22.05 -10.55
N ASP A 53 24.63 -21.22 -11.47
CA ASP A 53 25.98 -20.64 -11.32
C ASP A 53 26.08 -19.77 -10.06
N VAL A 54 25.02 -19.01 -9.73
CA VAL A 54 24.98 -18.18 -8.52
C VAL A 54 24.87 -19.02 -7.25
N ILE A 55 24.12 -20.12 -7.31
CA ILE A 55 24.00 -21.07 -6.20
C ILE A 55 25.36 -21.71 -5.87
N GLU A 56 26.18 -22.01 -6.88
CA GLU A 56 27.53 -22.58 -6.68
C GLU A 56 28.47 -21.66 -5.89
N LEU A 57 28.22 -20.34 -5.91
CA LEU A 57 28.95 -19.36 -5.09
C LEU A 57 28.65 -19.49 -3.59
N LYS A 58 27.62 -20.29 -3.21
CA LYS A 58 27.18 -20.53 -1.83
C LYS A 58 26.97 -19.24 -1.05
N PRO A 59 26.14 -18.31 -1.53
CA PRO A 59 25.86 -17.09 -0.80
C PRO A 59 25.17 -17.42 0.53
N PRO A 60 25.42 -16.65 1.61
CA PRO A 60 24.74 -16.85 2.89
C PRO A 60 23.22 -16.65 2.78
N HIS A 61 22.79 -15.77 1.87
CA HIS A 61 21.39 -15.57 1.49
C HIS A 61 21.31 -15.37 -0.03
N PHE A 62 20.39 -16.08 -0.69
CA PHE A 62 20.12 -15.93 -2.11
C PHE A 62 18.71 -15.40 -2.36
N TRP A 63 18.64 -14.25 -3.02
CA TRP A 63 17.39 -13.64 -3.48
C TRP A 63 17.28 -13.79 -5.00
N LEU A 64 16.20 -14.40 -5.47
CA LEU A 64 15.89 -14.54 -6.89
C LEU A 64 14.73 -13.61 -7.29
N ASN A 65 15.00 -12.59 -8.12
CA ASN A 65 13.95 -11.79 -8.73
C ASN A 65 13.52 -12.42 -10.06
N VAL A 66 12.22 -12.63 -10.25
CA VAL A 66 11.63 -13.04 -11.54
C VAL A 66 10.90 -11.86 -12.14
N GLU A 67 11.56 -11.18 -13.06
CA GLU A 67 10.95 -10.10 -13.82
C GLU A 67 10.02 -10.65 -14.90
N TYR A 68 8.94 -9.93 -15.23
CA TYR A 68 8.10 -10.16 -16.41
C TYR A 68 7.52 -11.57 -16.63
N ALA A 69 7.05 -12.26 -15.58
CA ALA A 69 6.52 -13.62 -15.70
C ALA A 69 5.45 -13.79 -16.81
N SER A 70 4.58 -12.81 -17.01
CA SER A 70 3.56 -12.79 -18.07
C SER A 70 4.16 -12.80 -19.48
N PHE A 71 5.29 -12.12 -19.68
CA PHE A 71 6.02 -12.16 -20.95
C PHE A 71 6.49 -13.58 -21.25
N TYR A 72 7.11 -14.26 -20.28
CA TYR A 72 7.53 -15.65 -20.44
C TYR A 72 6.33 -16.58 -20.73
N ALA A 73 5.20 -16.37 -20.07
CA ALA A 73 3.99 -17.14 -20.31
C ALA A 73 3.47 -17.00 -21.76
N GLN A 74 3.55 -15.80 -22.36
CA GLN A 74 3.22 -15.58 -23.78
C GLN A 74 4.14 -16.41 -24.70
N HIS A 75 5.37 -16.66 -24.27
CA HIS A 75 6.35 -17.50 -24.96
C HIS A 75 6.30 -18.99 -24.56
N LYS A 76 5.24 -19.42 -23.86
CA LYS A 76 5.06 -20.81 -23.37
C LYS A 76 6.17 -21.25 -22.40
N LEU A 77 6.76 -20.29 -21.69
CA LEU A 77 7.72 -20.52 -20.63
C LEU A 77 7.02 -20.26 -19.30
N ASP A 78 7.35 -21.06 -18.30
CA ASP A 78 6.76 -20.97 -16.96
C ASP A 78 7.85 -20.77 -15.91
N PRO A 79 8.26 -19.50 -15.67
CA PRO A 79 9.22 -19.17 -14.62
C PRO A 79 8.74 -19.60 -13.23
N ALA A 80 7.43 -19.60 -12.97
CA ALA A 80 6.90 -19.95 -11.66
C ALA A 80 7.14 -21.42 -11.33
N SER A 81 6.95 -22.33 -12.30
CA SER A 81 7.30 -23.76 -12.14
C SER A 81 8.79 -23.98 -11.88
N TYR A 82 9.67 -23.21 -12.55
CA TYR A 82 11.11 -23.28 -12.30
C TYR A 82 11.44 -22.85 -10.87
N VAL A 83 10.91 -21.72 -10.43
CA VAL A 83 11.07 -21.20 -9.07
C VAL A 83 10.56 -22.18 -8.03
N GLU A 84 9.41 -22.81 -8.24
CA GLU A 84 8.87 -23.80 -7.32
C GLU A 84 9.83 -24.99 -7.14
N LYS A 85 10.42 -25.48 -8.23
CA LYS A 85 11.40 -26.56 -8.20
C LYS A 85 12.68 -26.14 -7.46
N ALA A 86 13.14 -24.92 -7.68
CA ALA A 86 14.33 -24.37 -7.02
C ALA A 86 14.08 -24.11 -5.52
N LEU A 87 12.89 -23.67 -5.11
CA LEU A 87 12.50 -23.54 -3.71
C LEU A 87 12.56 -24.88 -2.94
N ARG A 88 12.15 -25.98 -3.58
CA ARG A 88 12.20 -27.32 -2.96
C ARG A 88 13.63 -27.75 -2.59
N THR A 89 14.64 -27.20 -3.26
CA THR A 89 16.04 -27.47 -2.94
C THR A 89 16.59 -26.67 -1.75
N LYS A 90 15.81 -25.72 -1.18
CA LYS A 90 16.22 -24.81 -0.08
C LYS A 90 17.49 -23.99 -0.37
N LEU A 91 17.83 -23.81 -1.65
CA LEU A 91 19.01 -23.06 -2.08
C LEU A 91 18.70 -21.58 -2.36
N ILE A 92 17.41 -21.24 -2.49
CA ILE A 92 16.90 -19.87 -2.63
C ILE A 92 16.21 -19.49 -1.32
N ASN A 93 16.58 -18.37 -0.74
CA ASN A 93 16.02 -17.88 0.52
C ASN A 93 14.82 -16.95 0.28
N TYR A 94 14.90 -16.10 -0.75
CA TYR A 94 13.90 -15.08 -1.03
C TYR A 94 13.58 -15.04 -2.51
N ILE A 95 12.32 -14.76 -2.86
CA ILE A 95 11.90 -14.54 -4.24
C ILE A 95 11.09 -13.27 -4.31
N SER A 96 11.37 -12.46 -5.32
CA SER A 96 10.51 -11.34 -5.71
C SER A 96 10.05 -11.48 -7.15
N SER A 97 8.99 -10.76 -7.48
CA SER A 97 8.54 -10.54 -8.84
C SER A 97 7.65 -9.29 -8.83
N PRO A 98 7.77 -8.41 -9.84
CA PRO A 98 6.81 -7.33 -10.04
C PRO A 98 5.42 -7.85 -10.44
N GLU A 99 5.31 -9.14 -10.81
CA GLU A 99 4.05 -9.78 -11.18
C GLU A 99 3.55 -10.74 -10.09
N ILE A 100 2.44 -10.38 -9.44
CA ILE A 100 1.85 -11.15 -8.35
C ILE A 100 1.53 -12.60 -8.72
N THR A 101 1.14 -12.85 -9.98
CA THR A 101 0.81 -14.19 -10.50
C THR A 101 2.00 -15.13 -10.45
N CYS A 102 3.22 -14.63 -10.61
CA CYS A 102 4.45 -15.42 -10.43
C CYS A 102 4.57 -15.94 -9.00
N LEU A 103 4.12 -15.13 -8.02
CA LEU A 103 4.26 -15.44 -6.61
C LEU A 103 3.07 -16.23 -6.05
N ALA A 104 1.91 -16.19 -6.70
CA ALA A 104 0.66 -16.82 -6.27
C ALA A 104 0.66 -18.38 -6.30
N HIS A 105 1.73 -19.03 -6.79
CA HIS A 105 1.78 -20.48 -6.97
C HIS A 105 1.95 -21.29 -5.66
N ASN A 106 2.23 -20.66 -4.52
CA ASN A 106 2.29 -21.35 -3.23
C ASN A 106 1.08 -21.00 -2.34
N LYS A 107 -0.05 -21.65 -2.60
CA LYS A 107 -1.32 -21.46 -1.87
C LYS A 107 -1.27 -21.82 -0.38
N ASN A 108 -0.18 -22.44 0.09
CA ASN A 108 -0.01 -22.93 1.46
C ASN A 108 1.00 -22.10 2.29
N ALA A 109 1.54 -21.00 1.77
CA ALA A 109 2.43 -20.13 2.54
C ALA A 109 1.61 -19.38 3.61
N THR A 110 1.81 -19.73 4.88
CA THR A 110 1.15 -19.06 6.02
C THR A 110 2.03 -17.92 6.52
N ARG A 111 1.48 -16.71 6.58
CA ARG A 111 2.14 -15.56 7.18
C ARG A 111 2.27 -15.74 8.70
N PRO A 112 3.41 -15.38 9.31
CA PRO A 112 3.54 -15.48 10.77
C PRO A 112 2.60 -14.54 11.50
N SER A 113 2.13 -14.99 12.66
CA SER A 113 1.21 -14.24 13.52
C SER A 113 1.80 -12.96 14.13
N LYS A 114 3.12 -12.77 14.02
CA LYS A 114 3.83 -11.57 14.46
C LYS A 114 4.57 -10.97 13.25
N GLY A 115 4.04 -9.90 12.69
CA GLY A 115 4.60 -9.19 11.54
C GLY A 115 3.89 -7.86 11.30
N PRO A 116 4.43 -7.02 10.40
CA PRO A 116 3.85 -5.72 10.07
C PRO A 116 2.47 -5.88 9.46
N LEU A 117 1.49 -5.07 9.85
CA LEU A 117 0.11 -5.14 9.35
C LEU A 117 0.00 -4.75 7.88
N ILE A 118 -0.84 -5.44 7.12
CA ILE A 118 -1.29 -5.03 5.80
C ILE A 118 -2.61 -4.29 5.98
N ILE A 119 -2.56 -2.97 5.81
CA ILE A 119 -3.72 -2.09 5.89
C ILE A 119 -4.06 -1.70 4.45
N SER A 120 -5.30 -1.91 4.01
CA SER A 120 -5.70 -1.42 2.69
C SER A 120 -5.70 0.11 2.65
N ARG A 121 -5.59 0.68 1.45
CA ARG A 121 -5.85 2.09 1.19
C ARG A 121 -7.07 2.17 0.29
N ASN A 122 -8.22 2.50 0.85
CA ASN A 122 -9.52 2.53 0.18
C ASN A 122 -9.87 1.17 -0.46
N GLY A 123 -9.53 0.06 0.21
CA GLY A 123 -9.59 -1.29 -0.36
C GLY A 123 -8.44 -1.58 -1.33
N ALA A 124 -8.66 -2.45 -2.33
CA ALA A 124 -7.69 -2.74 -3.40
C ALA A 124 -7.78 -1.67 -4.50
N SER A 125 -7.56 -0.41 -4.12
CA SER A 125 -7.78 0.78 -4.95
C SER A 125 -6.85 0.89 -6.17
N GLY A 126 -5.74 0.15 -6.17
CA GLY A 126 -4.88 0.01 -7.36
C GLY A 126 -5.49 -0.89 -8.44
N THR A 127 -6.55 -1.64 -8.12
CA THR A 127 -7.24 -2.56 -9.04
C THR A 127 -8.66 -2.10 -9.39
N TYR A 128 -9.43 -1.65 -8.40
CA TYR A 128 -10.80 -1.17 -8.56
C TYR A 128 -10.93 0.26 -8.04
N PRO A 129 -11.95 1.03 -8.45
CA PRO A 129 -12.24 2.32 -7.82
C PRO A 129 -12.34 2.17 -6.30
N GLY A 130 -11.61 3.03 -5.57
CA GLY A 130 -11.48 2.96 -4.12
C GLY A 130 -12.82 3.07 -3.40
N CYS A 131 -12.88 2.53 -2.18
CA CYS A 131 -14.06 2.59 -1.29
C CYS A 131 -15.36 2.01 -1.89
N THR A 132 -15.22 1.10 -2.87
CA THR A 132 -16.35 0.35 -3.45
C THR A 132 -16.46 -1.05 -2.87
N ASP A 133 -17.64 -1.67 -3.03
CA ASP A 133 -17.87 -3.07 -2.67
C ASP A 133 -16.82 -4.01 -3.29
N LEU A 134 -16.50 -3.84 -4.58
CA LEU A 134 -15.47 -4.63 -5.27
C LEU A 134 -14.05 -4.40 -4.71
N ALA A 135 -13.68 -3.15 -4.41
CA ALA A 135 -12.36 -2.84 -3.85
C ALA A 135 -12.18 -3.48 -2.47
N TYR A 136 -13.20 -3.47 -1.62
CA TYR A 136 -13.16 -4.11 -0.31
C TYR A 136 -13.15 -5.63 -0.39
N GLU A 137 -14.01 -6.22 -1.22
CA GLU A 137 -14.00 -7.67 -1.44
C GLU A 137 -12.63 -8.16 -1.94
N GLN A 138 -12.04 -7.43 -2.88
CA GLN A 138 -10.70 -7.76 -3.39
C GLN A 138 -9.63 -7.61 -2.30
N ALA A 139 -9.63 -6.53 -1.51
CA ALA A 139 -8.65 -6.36 -0.43
C ALA A 139 -8.69 -7.48 0.61
N ILE A 140 -9.89 -7.95 0.96
CA ILE A 140 -10.09 -9.09 1.87
C ILE A 140 -9.53 -10.37 1.24
N ASN A 141 -9.88 -10.64 -0.02
CA ASN A 141 -9.40 -11.83 -0.74
C ASN A 141 -7.88 -11.82 -0.93
N ASP A 142 -7.29 -10.64 -1.06
CA ASP A 142 -5.86 -10.42 -1.22
C ASP A 142 -5.07 -10.58 0.09
N GLY A 143 -5.76 -10.66 1.23
CA GLY A 143 -5.15 -10.90 2.54
C GLY A 143 -4.76 -9.64 3.30
N ALA A 144 -5.50 -8.53 3.13
CA ALA A 144 -5.39 -7.40 4.04
C ALA A 144 -5.76 -7.83 5.48
N ASP A 145 -4.96 -7.42 6.47
CA ASP A 145 -5.32 -7.62 7.88
C ASP A 145 -6.40 -6.63 8.30
N ILE A 146 -6.28 -5.40 7.80
CA ILE A 146 -7.15 -4.29 8.13
C ILE A 146 -7.69 -3.69 6.84
N ILE A 147 -9.01 -3.60 6.73
CA ILE A 147 -9.65 -2.78 5.71
C ILE A 147 -9.99 -1.39 6.27
N ASP A 148 -9.85 -0.36 5.44
CA ASP A 148 -9.99 1.03 5.85
C ASP A 148 -11.23 1.73 5.28
N CYS A 149 -11.80 2.67 6.01
CA CYS A 149 -12.88 3.53 5.56
C CYS A 149 -12.63 4.96 6.04
N SER A 150 -12.30 5.84 5.09
CA SER A 150 -12.37 7.30 5.29
C SER A 150 -13.83 7.72 5.21
N VAL A 151 -14.39 8.15 6.35
CA VAL A 151 -15.82 8.43 6.46
C VAL A 151 -16.12 9.82 5.93
N GLN A 152 -16.98 9.89 4.93
CA GLN A 152 -17.59 11.10 4.42
C GLN A 152 -19.08 11.15 4.75
N MET A 153 -19.67 12.34 4.66
CA MET A 153 -21.07 12.59 5.01
C MET A 153 -21.81 13.16 3.81
N SER A 154 -22.97 12.59 3.48
CA SER A 154 -23.91 13.22 2.55
C SER A 154 -24.65 14.38 3.22
N LYS A 155 -25.26 15.25 2.40
CA LYS A 155 -26.09 16.38 2.85
C LYS A 155 -27.25 15.96 3.76
N ASP A 156 -27.83 14.80 3.50
CA ASP A 156 -28.94 14.19 4.25
C ASP A 156 -28.46 13.27 5.39
N GLY A 157 -27.17 13.31 5.74
CA GLY A 157 -26.64 12.70 6.96
C GLY A 157 -26.30 11.21 6.85
N VAL A 158 -26.14 10.67 5.64
CA VAL A 158 -25.71 9.29 5.44
C VAL A 158 -24.18 9.20 5.47
N PRO A 159 -23.58 8.43 6.40
CA PRO A 159 -22.14 8.19 6.42
C PRO A 159 -21.74 7.11 5.41
N PHE A 160 -20.69 7.36 4.63
CA PHE A 160 -20.18 6.42 3.61
C PHE A 160 -18.65 6.51 3.47
N CYS A 161 -18.05 5.50 2.85
CA CYS A 161 -16.61 5.44 2.64
C CYS A 161 -16.21 6.13 1.33
N LEU A 162 -15.24 7.05 1.38
CA LEU A 162 -14.56 7.67 0.23
C LEU A 162 -13.27 8.37 0.69
N ASP A 163 -12.21 8.38 -0.12
CA ASP A 163 -10.88 8.90 0.29
C ASP A 163 -10.95 10.37 0.68
N SER A 164 -11.69 11.16 -0.10
CA SER A 164 -11.80 12.60 0.05
C SER A 164 -13.25 13.06 0.15
N VAL A 165 -13.41 14.21 0.81
CA VAL A 165 -14.68 14.94 0.84
C VAL A 165 -15.02 15.59 -0.51
N ASP A 166 -14.01 15.87 -1.34
CA ASP A 166 -14.19 16.30 -2.73
C ASP A 166 -14.38 15.08 -3.64
N LEU A 167 -15.57 14.99 -4.24
CA LEU A 167 -15.99 13.89 -5.09
C LEU A 167 -15.27 13.87 -6.44
N CYS A 168 -14.60 14.96 -6.84
CA CYS A 168 -14.01 15.07 -8.18
C CYS A 168 -12.81 14.14 -8.42
N GLY A 169 -12.09 13.74 -7.37
CA GLY A 169 -10.88 12.92 -7.50
C GLY A 169 -11.14 11.46 -7.86
N GLU A 170 -12.27 10.91 -7.39
CA GLU A 170 -12.56 9.48 -7.46
C GLU A 170 -13.89 9.18 -8.16
N THR A 171 -14.54 10.19 -8.75
CA THR A 171 -15.83 10.04 -9.41
C THR A 171 -15.96 10.93 -10.64
N ASN A 172 -17.05 10.79 -11.39
CA ASN A 172 -17.42 11.70 -12.47
C ASN A 172 -18.15 12.98 -12.00
N ALA A 173 -18.09 13.34 -10.71
CA ALA A 173 -18.82 14.46 -10.12
C ALA A 173 -18.61 15.79 -10.84
N LEU A 174 -17.38 16.09 -11.26
CA LEU A 174 -17.08 17.33 -11.99
C LEU A 174 -17.95 17.50 -13.24
N SER A 175 -18.20 16.42 -13.96
CA SER A 175 -19.07 16.44 -15.15
C SER A 175 -20.56 16.43 -14.82
N ALA A 176 -20.96 15.77 -13.73
CA ALA A 176 -22.36 15.59 -13.35
C ALA A 176 -22.94 16.79 -12.59
N PHE A 177 -22.12 17.48 -11.79
CA PHE A 177 -22.54 18.53 -10.86
C PHE A 177 -21.66 19.77 -10.93
N LEU A 178 -21.12 20.12 -12.11
CA LEU A 178 -20.27 21.30 -12.32
C LEU A 178 -20.87 22.59 -11.73
N SER A 179 -22.19 22.76 -11.81
CA SER A 179 -22.90 23.93 -11.28
C SER A 179 -22.86 24.04 -9.75
N ARG A 180 -22.45 22.98 -9.05
CA ARG A 180 -22.25 22.94 -7.58
C ARG A 180 -20.78 23.02 -7.18
N SER A 181 -19.88 23.22 -8.14
CA SER A 181 -18.47 23.45 -7.88
C SER A 181 -18.27 24.69 -7.02
N THR A 182 -17.54 24.57 -5.91
CA THR A 182 -17.25 25.68 -5.00
C THR A 182 -15.86 25.55 -4.40
N LYS A 183 -15.32 26.65 -3.85
CA LYS A 183 -14.05 26.66 -3.13
C LYS A 183 -14.32 26.77 -1.63
N ILE A 184 -13.73 25.87 -0.85
CA ILE A 184 -13.78 25.87 0.62
C ILE A 184 -12.34 25.89 1.13
N PRO A 185 -11.75 27.07 1.40
CA PRO A 185 -10.35 27.21 1.76
C PRO A 185 -9.91 26.42 2.99
N GLU A 186 -10.84 26.16 3.93
CA GLU A 186 -10.60 25.35 5.12
C GLU A 186 -10.39 23.87 4.82
N ILE A 187 -10.83 23.39 3.65
CA ILE A 187 -10.69 22.00 3.19
C ILE A 187 -9.60 21.91 2.11
N GLN A 188 -9.70 22.73 1.07
CA GLN A 188 -8.75 22.71 -0.05
C GLN A 188 -8.69 24.04 -0.81
N GLN A 189 -7.60 24.22 -1.57
CA GLN A 189 -7.38 25.46 -2.34
C GLN A 189 -8.10 25.49 -3.70
N GLU A 190 -8.42 24.33 -4.26
CA GLU A 190 -9.07 24.22 -5.56
C GLU A 190 -10.60 24.13 -5.44
N ASN A 191 -11.27 24.47 -6.53
CA ASN A 191 -12.71 24.23 -6.64
C ASN A 191 -12.99 22.72 -6.61
N GLY A 192 -13.97 22.33 -5.82
CA GLY A 192 -14.39 20.93 -5.66
C GLY A 192 -15.91 20.80 -5.63
N ILE A 193 -16.37 19.55 -5.64
CA ILE A 193 -17.77 19.19 -5.45
C ILE A 193 -17.83 18.33 -4.20
N PHE A 194 -18.31 18.91 -3.11
CA PHE A 194 -18.20 18.31 -1.79
C PHE A 194 -19.36 17.36 -1.47
N SER A 195 -19.04 16.22 -0.87
CA SER A 195 -20.02 15.18 -0.51
C SER A 195 -21.17 15.69 0.36
N PHE A 196 -20.88 16.57 1.32
CA PHE A 196 -21.89 17.14 2.22
C PHE A 196 -22.84 18.15 1.55
N ASP A 197 -22.64 18.50 0.27
CA ASP A 197 -23.54 19.36 -0.52
C ASP A 197 -24.44 18.57 -1.48
N LEU A 198 -24.26 17.24 -1.55
CA LEU A 198 -25.09 16.30 -2.30
C LEU A 198 -25.84 15.35 -1.36
N THR A 199 -27.09 15.05 -1.68
CA THR A 199 -27.85 13.96 -1.01
C THR A 199 -27.25 12.61 -1.34
N TRP A 200 -27.47 11.61 -0.49
CA TRP A 200 -27.02 10.25 -0.75
C TRP A 200 -27.56 9.72 -2.08
N SER A 201 -28.82 10.00 -2.40
CA SER A 201 -29.40 9.63 -3.70
C SER A 201 -28.69 10.28 -4.90
N GLU A 202 -28.21 11.52 -4.77
CA GLU A 202 -27.40 12.18 -5.81
C GLU A 202 -26.02 11.52 -5.92
N ILE A 203 -25.36 11.23 -4.79
CA ILE A 203 -24.05 10.56 -4.76
C ILE A 203 -24.12 9.17 -5.40
N GLN A 204 -25.19 8.41 -5.16
CA GLN A 204 -25.38 7.10 -5.77
C GLN A 204 -25.54 7.12 -7.31
N THR A 205 -25.79 8.28 -7.92
CA THR A 205 -25.80 8.42 -9.39
C THR A 205 -24.41 8.59 -10.00
N LEU A 206 -23.41 8.90 -9.17
CA LEU A 206 -22.03 9.06 -9.62
C LEU A 206 -21.41 7.73 -9.98
N LYS A 207 -20.46 7.80 -10.91
CA LYS A 207 -19.67 6.66 -11.34
C LYS A 207 -18.31 6.70 -10.66
N PRO A 208 -17.94 5.69 -9.87
CA PRO A 208 -16.64 5.64 -9.23
C PRO A 208 -15.54 5.44 -10.28
N GLN A 209 -14.41 6.13 -10.13
CA GLN A 209 -13.25 6.11 -11.03
C GLN A 209 -12.02 5.61 -10.29
N VAL A 210 -11.12 4.93 -11.01
CA VAL A 210 -9.79 4.62 -10.45
C VAL A 210 -8.96 5.89 -10.40
N THR A 211 -8.43 6.21 -9.23
CA THR A 211 -7.54 7.36 -9.01
C THR A 211 -6.25 7.19 -9.80
N ASN A 212 -5.80 8.25 -10.48
CA ASN A 212 -4.53 8.25 -11.22
C ASN A 212 -3.57 9.31 -10.67
N PRO A 213 -2.79 8.99 -9.62
CA PRO A 213 -1.85 9.94 -9.03
C PRO A 213 -0.71 10.35 -9.98
N PHE A 214 -0.52 9.63 -11.09
CA PHE A 214 0.56 9.86 -12.06
C PHE A 214 0.08 10.46 -13.38
N GLN A 215 -1.10 11.08 -13.40
CA GLN A 215 -1.67 11.71 -14.60
C GLN A 215 -0.72 12.76 -15.21
N GLN A 216 0.02 13.51 -14.38
CA GLN A 216 1.00 14.50 -14.83
C GLN A 216 2.18 13.87 -15.59
N SER A 217 2.51 12.61 -15.29
CA SER A 217 3.55 11.83 -15.96
C SER A 217 3.06 11.20 -17.27
N GLY A 218 1.82 11.51 -17.70
CA GLY A 218 1.20 10.94 -18.90
C GLY A 218 0.79 9.47 -18.77
N MET A 219 0.94 8.89 -17.57
CA MET A 219 0.53 7.52 -17.29
C MET A 219 -0.98 7.46 -17.11
N LYS A 220 -1.58 6.39 -17.61
CA LYS A 220 -3.00 6.12 -17.48
C LYS A 220 -3.15 4.85 -16.66
N THR A 221 -4.01 4.89 -15.66
CA THR A 221 -4.47 3.69 -14.97
C THR A 221 -5.20 2.77 -15.95
N ASN A 222 -5.21 1.48 -15.65
CA ASN A 222 -5.93 0.51 -16.47
C ASN A 222 -7.44 0.82 -16.42
N PRO A 223 -8.08 1.24 -17.52
CA PRO A 223 -9.47 1.68 -17.49
C PRO A 223 -10.47 0.51 -17.36
N VAL A 224 -9.99 -0.76 -17.40
CA VAL A 224 -10.85 -1.95 -17.39
C VAL A 224 -11.83 -1.97 -16.22
N ASN A 225 -11.45 -1.38 -15.08
CA ASN A 225 -12.27 -1.35 -13.88
C ASN A 225 -12.88 0.02 -13.55
N ASN A 226 -12.71 1.03 -14.40
CA ASN A 226 -13.45 2.29 -14.24
C ASN A 226 -14.96 2.05 -14.27
N ASP A 227 -15.71 2.91 -13.58
CA ASP A 227 -17.17 2.83 -13.42
C ASP A 227 -17.66 1.57 -12.68
N LYS A 228 -16.78 0.70 -12.19
CA LYS A 228 -17.18 -0.54 -11.52
C LYS A 228 -17.30 -0.37 -10.01
N GLY A 229 -18.19 -1.19 -9.44
CA GLY A 229 -18.48 -1.21 -8.01
C GLY A 229 -19.51 -0.16 -7.61
N ARG A 230 -19.88 -0.18 -6.33
CA ARG A 230 -20.85 0.73 -5.73
C ARG A 230 -20.27 1.32 -4.46
N PHE A 231 -20.57 2.60 -4.22
CA PHE A 231 -20.23 3.26 -2.96
C PHE A 231 -20.83 2.50 -1.77
N VAL A 232 -20.05 2.40 -0.71
CA VAL A 232 -20.38 1.61 0.48
C VAL A 232 -20.72 2.57 1.63
N THR A 233 -21.90 2.42 2.22
CA THR A 233 -22.24 3.15 3.46
C THR A 233 -21.39 2.63 4.61
N LEU A 234 -21.15 3.44 5.65
CA LEU A 234 -20.40 2.99 6.82
C LEU A 234 -21.03 1.73 7.45
N SER A 235 -22.37 1.66 7.51
CA SER A 235 -23.08 0.48 8.00
C SER A 235 -22.81 -0.78 7.16
N ALA A 236 -22.81 -0.66 5.83
CA ALA A 236 -22.52 -1.77 4.92
C ALA A 236 -21.06 -2.22 5.00
N PHE A 237 -20.12 -1.28 5.19
CA PHE A 237 -18.71 -1.57 5.42
C PHE A 237 -18.50 -2.36 6.72
N LEU A 238 -19.11 -1.93 7.82
CA LEU A 238 -19.00 -2.63 9.11
C LEU A 238 -19.64 -4.03 9.05
N GLU A 239 -20.77 -4.17 8.34
CA GLU A 239 -21.40 -5.47 8.14
C GLU A 239 -20.57 -6.41 7.25
N LEU A 240 -19.93 -5.88 6.21
CA LEU A 240 -18.97 -6.63 5.39
C LEU A 240 -17.80 -7.14 6.24
N ALA A 241 -17.19 -6.25 7.03
CA ALA A 241 -16.08 -6.57 7.92
C ALA A 241 -16.44 -7.70 8.90
N ARG A 242 -17.64 -7.63 9.49
CA ARG A 242 -18.16 -8.65 10.41
C ARG A 242 -18.44 -9.98 9.71
N THR A 243 -19.12 -9.94 8.57
CA THR A 243 -19.56 -11.14 7.82
C THR A 243 -18.36 -11.90 7.23
N LYS A 244 -17.34 -11.17 6.79
CA LYS A 244 -16.10 -11.75 6.26
C LYS A 244 -15.07 -12.06 7.36
N ALA A 245 -15.39 -11.75 8.62
CA ALA A 245 -14.51 -11.95 9.78
C ALA A 245 -13.09 -11.38 9.55
N VAL A 246 -13.00 -10.15 9.03
CA VAL A 246 -11.70 -9.49 8.81
C VAL A 246 -11.00 -9.24 10.15
N THR A 247 -9.68 -9.35 10.17
CA THR A 247 -8.87 -9.23 11.41
C THR A 247 -9.01 -7.85 12.06
N GLY A 248 -9.14 -6.79 11.27
CA GLY A 248 -9.37 -5.44 11.79
C GLY A 248 -10.01 -4.48 10.79
N ILE A 249 -10.41 -3.34 11.31
CA ILE A 249 -10.89 -2.19 10.54
C ILE A 249 -10.14 -0.93 10.95
N LEU A 250 -9.97 0.00 10.01
CA LEU A 250 -9.49 1.35 10.28
C LEU A 250 -10.56 2.35 9.84
N ILE A 251 -11.05 3.16 10.78
CA ILE A 251 -12.00 4.24 10.50
C ILE A 251 -11.24 5.56 10.53
N ASN A 252 -11.12 6.21 9.38
CA ASN A 252 -10.45 7.50 9.25
C ASN A 252 -11.49 8.63 9.28
N ILE A 253 -11.27 9.62 10.14
CA ILE A 253 -12.15 10.77 10.35
C ILE A 253 -11.34 12.03 10.09
N GLN A 254 -11.80 12.87 9.16
CA GLN A 254 -11.19 14.16 8.85
C GLN A 254 -12.27 15.23 8.76
N ASN A 255 -11.86 16.50 8.73
CA ASN A 255 -12.76 17.66 8.57
C ASN A 255 -13.87 17.77 9.65
N ALA A 256 -13.70 17.12 10.82
CA ALA A 256 -14.74 17.05 11.85
C ALA A 256 -15.18 18.43 12.35
N ALA A 257 -14.24 19.34 12.59
CA ALA A 257 -14.54 20.71 13.03
C ALA A 257 -15.32 21.51 11.98
N TYR A 258 -15.00 21.33 10.70
CA TYR A 258 -15.72 21.96 9.60
C TYR A 258 -17.15 21.42 9.50
N LEU A 259 -17.32 20.10 9.51
CA LEU A 259 -18.64 19.45 9.45
C LEU A 259 -19.53 19.87 10.62
N ALA A 260 -18.98 19.93 11.84
CA ALA A 260 -19.72 20.34 13.02
C ALA A 260 -20.15 21.81 12.95
N SER A 261 -19.21 22.72 12.66
CA SER A 261 -19.46 24.17 12.72
C SER A 261 -20.23 24.71 11.51
N GLN A 262 -19.97 24.19 10.31
CA GLN A 262 -20.53 24.73 9.06
C GLN A 262 -21.73 23.93 8.54
N LYS A 263 -21.83 22.65 8.88
CA LYS A 263 -22.90 21.77 8.38
C LYS A 263 -23.79 21.22 9.49
N GLY A 264 -23.46 21.44 10.77
CA GLY A 264 -24.21 20.89 11.90
C GLY A 264 -24.13 19.36 12.00
N ILE A 265 -23.09 18.76 11.42
CA ILE A 265 -22.89 17.31 11.36
C ILE A 265 -21.78 16.91 12.33
N SER A 266 -22.13 16.16 13.38
CA SER A 266 -21.15 15.59 14.32
C SER A 266 -20.67 14.22 13.84
N ILE A 267 -19.69 14.20 12.94
CA ILE A 267 -19.16 12.95 12.36
C ILE A 267 -18.64 11.98 13.43
N THR A 268 -18.06 12.50 14.53
CA THR A 268 -17.57 11.66 15.63
C THR A 268 -18.69 10.89 16.32
N ASP A 269 -19.84 11.53 16.54
CA ASP A 269 -20.97 10.91 17.24
C ASP A 269 -21.67 9.90 16.32
N ILE A 270 -21.70 10.19 15.02
CA ILE A 270 -22.21 9.29 13.98
C ILE A 270 -21.34 8.03 13.89
N VAL A 271 -20.02 8.16 13.85
CA VAL A 271 -19.10 7.01 13.83
C VAL A 271 -19.23 6.19 15.11
N THR A 272 -19.24 6.83 16.28
CA THR A 272 -19.43 6.13 17.57
C THR A 272 -20.73 5.35 17.59
N SER A 273 -21.83 5.96 17.13
CA SER A 273 -23.13 5.30 17.04
C SER A 273 -23.12 4.13 16.06
N ALA A 274 -22.48 4.27 14.89
CA ALA A 274 -22.36 3.21 13.90
C ALA A 274 -21.56 2.00 14.42
N LEU A 275 -20.43 2.25 15.08
CA LEU A 275 -19.61 1.20 15.70
C LEU A 275 -20.37 0.45 16.81
N SER A 276 -21.14 1.18 17.64
CA SER A 276 -21.93 0.58 18.71
C SER A 276 -23.13 -0.23 18.17
N ASN A 277 -23.81 0.28 17.15
CA ASN A 277 -24.90 -0.42 16.48
C ASN A 277 -24.41 -1.71 15.79
N ALA A 278 -23.18 -1.70 15.27
CA ALA A 278 -22.54 -2.88 14.69
C ALA A 278 -21.97 -3.84 15.76
N THR A 279 -22.09 -3.52 17.05
CA THR A 279 -21.54 -4.29 18.20
C THR A 279 -20.01 -4.50 18.16
N ILE A 280 -19.31 -3.68 17.37
CA ILE A 280 -17.85 -3.74 17.22
C ILE A 280 -17.14 -3.15 18.45
N ASP A 281 -17.80 -2.21 19.14
CA ASP A 281 -17.33 -1.59 20.38
C ASP A 281 -17.20 -2.57 21.56
N LYS A 282 -17.96 -3.68 21.55
CA LYS A 282 -18.11 -4.65 22.66
C LYS A 282 -17.35 -5.95 22.47
N GLN A 283 -16.77 -6.19 21.30
CA GLN A 283 -16.02 -7.40 20.99
C GLN A 283 -14.51 -7.16 21.09
N HIS A 284 -13.75 -8.24 21.31
CA HIS A 284 -12.29 -8.20 21.41
C HIS A 284 -11.58 -8.99 20.30
N THR A 285 -12.34 -9.54 19.35
CA THR A 285 -11.79 -10.39 18.29
C THR A 285 -11.27 -9.59 17.10
N GLN A 286 -11.90 -8.47 16.76
CA GLN A 286 -11.50 -7.60 15.67
C GLN A 286 -10.76 -6.38 16.20
N LYS A 287 -9.63 -6.07 15.58
CA LYS A 287 -8.87 -4.86 15.88
C LYS A 287 -9.58 -3.64 15.30
N VAL A 288 -9.75 -2.58 16.09
CA VAL A 288 -10.38 -1.33 15.62
C VAL A 288 -9.37 -0.20 15.74
N LEU A 289 -9.00 0.38 14.60
CA LEU A 289 -8.15 1.56 14.52
C LEU A 289 -9.03 2.78 14.24
N ILE A 290 -8.89 3.83 15.04
CA ILE A 290 -9.50 5.13 14.78
C ILE A 290 -8.40 6.09 14.38
N GLN A 291 -8.47 6.59 13.14
CA GLN A 291 -7.47 7.47 12.57
C GLN A 291 -8.05 8.88 12.39
N SER A 292 -7.23 9.91 12.67
CA SER A 292 -7.55 11.32 12.42
C SER A 292 -6.26 12.14 12.39
N ASP A 293 -6.26 13.25 11.64
CA ASP A 293 -5.22 14.30 11.68
C ASP A 293 -5.42 15.28 12.85
N ASP A 294 -6.62 15.30 13.44
CA ASP A 294 -6.97 16.10 14.62
C ASP A 294 -6.93 15.25 15.90
N THR A 295 -6.08 15.65 16.86
CA THR A 295 -5.97 14.99 18.17
C THR A 295 -7.21 15.16 19.04
N GLN A 296 -7.99 16.23 18.85
CA GLN A 296 -9.26 16.43 19.57
C GLN A 296 -10.29 15.40 19.13
N VAL A 297 -10.30 15.01 17.85
CA VAL A 297 -11.14 13.92 17.35
C VAL A 297 -10.73 12.61 18.02
N LEU A 298 -9.44 12.27 18.04
CA LEU A 298 -8.94 11.05 18.70
C LEU A 298 -9.29 11.01 20.19
N SER A 299 -9.26 12.16 20.88
CA SER A 299 -9.59 12.25 22.30
C SER A 299 -11.00 11.74 22.61
N LYS A 300 -11.98 11.94 21.72
CA LYS A 300 -13.36 11.46 21.87
C LYS A 300 -13.51 9.94 21.87
N PHE A 301 -12.50 9.21 21.38
CA PHE A 301 -12.50 7.75 21.30
C PHE A 301 -11.70 7.10 22.43
N THR A 302 -11.22 7.88 23.41
CA THR A 302 -10.39 7.38 24.52
C THR A 302 -11.17 6.55 25.54
N GLU A 303 -12.48 6.71 25.63
CA GLU A 303 -13.32 5.97 26.59
C GLU A 303 -13.37 4.46 26.30
N ASN A 304 -13.18 4.04 25.04
CA ASN A 304 -13.14 2.63 24.70
C ASN A 304 -11.67 2.14 24.59
N PRO A 305 -11.17 1.35 25.55
CA PRO A 305 -9.79 0.87 25.54
C PRO A 305 -9.52 -0.17 24.42
N ASN A 306 -10.55 -0.67 23.73
CA ASN A 306 -10.39 -1.58 22.61
C ASN A 306 -9.97 -0.85 21.31
N TYR A 307 -10.08 0.48 21.27
CA TYR A 307 -9.72 1.26 20.10
C TYR A 307 -8.26 1.65 20.15
N GLN A 308 -7.52 1.29 19.10
CA GLN A 308 -6.19 1.83 18.87
C GLN A 308 -6.32 3.17 18.15
N LYS A 309 -5.80 4.25 18.73
CA LYS A 309 -5.85 5.58 18.13
C LYS A 309 -4.62 5.80 17.25
N VAL A 310 -4.84 6.32 16.05
CA VAL A 310 -3.81 6.52 15.04
C VAL A 310 -3.79 7.99 14.63
N LEU A 311 -2.70 8.70 14.89
CA LEU A 311 -2.52 10.06 14.39
C LEU A 311 -2.10 10.01 12.92
N PHE A 312 -2.88 10.63 12.04
CA PHE A 312 -2.54 10.76 10.63
C PHE A 312 -1.68 12.01 10.42
N ILE A 313 -0.46 11.81 9.96
CA ILE A 313 0.46 12.89 9.61
C ILE A 313 0.60 12.83 8.09
N ASN A 314 0.13 13.86 7.38
CA ASN A 314 0.24 13.88 5.91
C ASN A 314 1.52 14.57 5.45
N GLU A 315 2.07 15.44 6.28
CA GLU A 315 3.30 16.16 6.03
C GLU A 315 4.53 15.25 6.09
N THR A 316 5.52 15.54 5.24
CA THR A 316 6.81 14.86 5.32
C THR A 316 7.61 15.39 6.51
N ILE A 317 7.96 14.49 7.43
CA ILE A 317 8.78 14.78 8.62
C ILE A 317 10.13 14.06 8.52
N SER A 318 11.17 14.60 9.18
CA SER A 318 12.54 14.05 9.10
C SER A 318 13.04 13.40 10.38
N ALA A 319 12.34 13.62 11.49
CA ALA A 319 12.67 13.18 12.84
C ALA A 319 11.43 13.39 13.72
N ALA A 320 11.38 12.71 14.87
CA ALA A 320 10.36 12.95 15.87
C ALA A 320 11.05 13.14 17.24
N PRO A 321 11.43 14.37 17.61
CA PRO A 321 12.09 14.63 18.90
C PRO A 321 11.24 14.09 20.06
N LYS A 322 11.90 13.63 21.13
CA LYS A 322 11.24 13.02 22.29
C LYS A 322 10.03 13.81 22.80
N MET A 323 10.14 15.13 22.91
CA MET A 323 9.05 16.00 23.36
C MET A 323 7.81 15.93 22.44
N THR A 324 8.02 15.81 21.13
CA THR A 324 6.95 15.64 20.14
C THR A 324 6.30 14.26 20.29
N VAL A 325 7.10 13.20 20.41
CA VAL A 325 6.59 11.83 20.57
C VAL A 325 5.83 11.67 21.90
N ASP A 326 6.34 12.27 22.98
CA ASP A 326 5.69 12.28 24.29
C ASP A 326 4.32 13.01 24.24
N GLU A 327 4.17 14.03 23.39
CA GLU A 327 2.88 14.68 23.15
C GLU A 327 1.94 13.81 22.31
N ILE A 328 2.43 13.21 21.22
CA ILE A 328 1.64 12.29 20.38
C ILE A 328 1.07 11.16 21.22
N LYS A 329 1.89 10.57 22.10
CA LYS A 329 1.52 9.45 22.97
C LYS A 329 0.39 9.76 23.94
N LYS A 330 0.10 11.04 24.24
CA LYS A 330 -1.07 11.41 25.06
C LYS A 330 -2.39 11.16 24.34
N HIS A 331 -2.38 11.17 23.01
CA HIS A 331 -3.59 11.16 22.17
C HIS A 331 -3.67 9.93 21.26
N ALA A 332 -2.54 9.34 20.88
CA ALA A 332 -2.47 8.25 19.91
C ALA A 332 -1.51 7.13 20.35
N ASP A 333 -1.83 5.90 19.94
CA ASP A 333 -1.04 4.68 20.16
C ASP A 333 -0.15 4.35 18.94
N ALA A 334 -0.47 4.95 17.79
CA ALA A 334 0.26 4.80 16.54
C ALA A 334 0.22 6.09 15.71
N VAL A 335 1.10 6.15 14.70
CA VAL A 335 1.10 7.19 13.68
C VAL A 335 1.03 6.56 12.30
N SER A 336 0.30 7.18 11.40
CA SER A 336 0.39 6.94 9.96
C SER A 336 1.22 8.06 9.35
N VAL A 337 2.31 7.73 8.65
CA VAL A 337 3.25 8.71 8.07
C VAL A 337 3.54 8.41 6.59
N PRO A 338 3.84 9.43 5.77
CA PRO A 338 4.24 9.21 4.39
C PRO A 338 5.55 8.43 4.34
N ARG A 339 5.72 7.58 3.32
CA ARG A 339 6.98 6.87 3.03
C ARG A 339 8.19 7.82 2.99
N SER A 340 8.01 9.00 2.41
CA SER A 340 9.03 10.07 2.36
C SER A 340 9.49 10.57 3.74
N SER A 341 8.72 10.34 4.81
CA SER A 341 9.10 10.65 6.19
C SER A 341 10.08 9.62 6.78
N ILE A 342 10.24 8.46 6.15
CA ILE A 342 11.07 7.36 6.62
C ILE A 342 12.30 7.20 5.72
N VAL A 343 12.10 7.21 4.41
CA VAL A 343 13.18 7.19 3.41
C VAL A 343 13.19 8.53 2.68
N LYS A 344 14.27 9.29 2.80
CA LYS A 344 14.44 10.56 2.09
C LYS A 344 14.86 10.30 0.66
N SER A 345 14.14 10.89 -0.29
CA SER A 345 14.43 10.79 -1.71
C SER A 345 14.92 12.10 -2.31
N SER A 346 15.84 12.04 -3.26
CA SER A 346 16.23 13.17 -4.12
C SER A 346 16.44 12.67 -5.55
N ASN A 347 15.84 13.35 -6.54
CA ASN A 347 15.90 12.95 -7.96
C ASN A 347 15.56 11.47 -8.18
N TYR A 348 14.53 10.95 -7.48
CA TYR A 348 14.12 9.54 -7.49
C TYR A 348 15.12 8.55 -6.90
N PHE A 349 16.17 9.00 -6.20
CA PHE A 349 17.09 8.12 -5.48
C PHE A 349 16.90 8.24 -3.97
N ALA A 350 16.97 7.11 -3.26
CA ALA A 350 17.04 7.09 -1.81
C ALA A 350 18.38 7.69 -1.35
N THR A 351 18.33 8.67 -0.46
CA THR A 351 19.51 9.44 -0.01
C THR A 351 19.85 9.23 1.45
N ALA A 352 18.85 8.97 2.29
CA ALA A 352 19.04 8.72 3.71
C ALA A 352 17.80 8.04 4.32
N PHE A 353 18.01 7.34 5.43
CA PHE A 353 16.93 6.94 6.33
C PHE A 353 16.78 7.96 7.46
N THR A 354 15.55 8.21 7.90
CA THR A 354 15.24 9.11 9.01
C THR A 354 15.24 8.37 10.35
N SER A 355 15.22 9.12 11.46
CA SER A 355 15.06 8.54 12.80
C SER A 355 13.59 8.32 13.19
N VAL A 356 12.62 8.64 12.33
CA VAL A 356 11.20 8.70 12.71
C VAL A 356 10.69 7.39 13.29
N VAL A 357 11.06 6.24 12.70
CA VAL A 357 10.61 4.94 13.22
C VAL A 357 11.22 4.65 14.59
N ASP A 358 12.55 4.81 14.73
CA ASP A 358 13.26 4.59 16.00
C ASP A 358 12.76 5.53 17.10
N ASP A 359 12.51 6.80 16.77
CA ASP A 359 12.01 7.81 17.70
C ASP A 359 10.61 7.46 18.24
N MET A 360 9.71 6.99 17.38
CA MET A 360 8.36 6.55 17.76
C MET A 360 8.41 5.26 18.58
N HIS A 361 9.22 4.29 18.17
CA HIS A 361 9.41 3.02 18.87
C HIS A 361 10.01 3.20 20.26
N ALA A 362 10.92 4.16 20.44
CA ALA A 362 11.49 4.49 21.76
C ALA A 362 10.41 4.92 22.79
N ALA A 363 9.24 5.37 22.33
CA ALA A 363 8.10 5.69 23.16
C ALA A 363 6.98 4.63 23.10
N ASN A 364 7.19 3.50 22.41
CA ASN A 364 6.18 2.46 22.17
C ASN A 364 4.96 2.98 21.38
N VAL A 365 5.20 3.82 20.37
CA VAL A 365 4.22 4.28 19.38
C VAL A 365 4.45 3.52 18.08
N SER A 366 3.43 2.84 17.55
CA SER A 366 3.56 2.10 16.29
C SER A 366 3.59 3.03 15.07
N VAL A 367 4.25 2.60 13.99
CA VAL A 367 4.38 3.38 12.75
C VAL A 367 3.79 2.62 11.56
N TYR A 368 2.81 3.24 10.89
CA TYR A 368 2.22 2.76 9.65
C TYR A 368 2.65 3.65 8.49
N ALA A 369 3.35 3.08 7.51
CA ALA A 369 3.87 3.85 6.38
C ALA A 369 2.89 3.85 5.19
N PHE A 370 2.73 4.98 4.51
CA PHE A 370 1.80 5.10 3.37
C PHE A 370 2.28 6.03 2.24
N PRO A 371 1.68 5.93 1.04
CA PRO A 371 1.03 4.75 0.47
C PRO A 371 2.04 3.86 -0.26
N PHE A 372 1.92 2.54 -0.15
CA PHE A 372 2.64 1.61 -1.02
C PHE A 372 1.86 1.36 -2.30
N ARG A 373 2.57 1.39 -3.44
CA ARG A 373 2.00 1.20 -4.78
C ARG A 373 2.94 0.39 -5.65
N ASN A 374 2.40 -0.36 -6.60
CA ASN A 374 3.18 -1.21 -7.50
C ASN A 374 3.77 -0.44 -8.69
N GLU A 375 3.22 0.71 -9.03
CA GLU A 375 3.65 1.50 -10.18
C GLU A 375 5.11 1.93 -10.03
N PHE A 376 5.94 1.65 -11.03
CA PHE A 376 7.38 1.91 -10.96
C PHE A 376 7.75 3.37 -10.72
N VAL A 377 6.90 4.31 -11.13
CA VAL A 377 7.09 5.77 -10.89
C VAL A 377 6.82 6.20 -9.46
N ASN A 378 6.18 5.34 -8.65
CA ASN A 378 5.97 5.57 -7.23
C ASN A 378 7.24 5.33 -6.40
N MET A 379 8.17 4.54 -6.94
CA MET A 379 9.32 4.00 -6.23
C MET A 379 10.60 4.75 -6.58
N GLU A 380 11.50 4.86 -5.62
CA GLU A 380 12.89 5.25 -5.87
C GLU A 380 13.59 4.22 -6.79
N PHE A 381 14.51 4.69 -7.62
CA PHE A 381 15.26 3.85 -8.55
C PHE A 381 16.11 2.79 -7.84
N ASP A 382 16.48 3.03 -6.58
CA ASP A 382 17.17 2.07 -5.70
C ASP A 382 16.33 0.81 -5.43
N TYR A 383 15.01 0.85 -5.65
CA TYR A 383 14.13 -0.31 -5.55
C TYR A 383 13.97 -1.07 -6.87
N PHE A 384 14.67 -0.66 -7.93
CA PHE A 384 14.70 -1.37 -9.22
C PHE A 384 13.32 -1.65 -9.83
N ALA A 385 12.35 -0.75 -9.59
CA ALA A 385 10.96 -0.93 -9.99
C ALA A 385 10.29 -2.21 -9.42
N ASP A 386 10.83 -2.77 -8.33
CA ASP A 386 10.31 -3.96 -7.65
C ASP A 386 9.68 -3.56 -6.30
N PRO A 387 8.33 -3.63 -6.17
CA PRO A 387 7.65 -3.27 -4.93
C PRO A 387 8.01 -4.20 -3.76
N MET A 388 8.56 -5.40 -4.02
CA MET A 388 9.03 -6.29 -2.95
C MET A 388 10.30 -5.78 -2.29
N VAL A 389 11.18 -5.11 -3.04
CA VAL A 389 12.41 -4.51 -2.49
C VAL A 389 12.04 -3.30 -1.61
N GLU A 390 11.07 -2.50 -2.04
CA GLU A 390 10.52 -1.43 -1.22
C GLU A 390 9.91 -2.00 0.07
N LEU A 391 9.01 -2.98 -0.03
CA LEU A 391 8.39 -3.62 1.13
C LEU A 391 9.44 -4.21 2.09
N ALA A 392 10.49 -4.85 1.57
CA ALA A 392 11.58 -5.38 2.39
C ALA A 392 12.36 -4.28 3.13
N THR A 393 12.61 -3.16 2.46
CA THR A 393 13.28 -2.01 3.07
C THR A 393 12.48 -1.48 4.25
N TYR A 394 11.18 -1.25 4.07
CA TYR A 394 10.35 -0.68 5.14
C TYR A 394 10.07 -1.69 6.26
N THR A 395 9.79 -2.95 5.94
CA THR A 395 9.31 -3.92 6.93
C THR A 395 10.42 -4.74 7.59
N ALA A 396 11.45 -5.15 6.85
CA ALA A 396 12.52 -6.00 7.39
C ALA A 396 13.70 -5.16 7.92
N LEU A 397 14.11 -4.13 7.19
CA LEU A 397 15.22 -3.26 7.58
C LEU A 397 14.77 -2.18 8.56
N LEU A 398 13.76 -1.38 8.18
CA LEU A 398 13.31 -0.22 8.95
C LEU A 398 12.21 -0.57 9.96
N ARG A 399 11.67 -1.79 9.90
CA ARG A 399 10.76 -2.37 10.90
C ARG A 399 9.49 -1.56 11.18
N VAL A 400 8.89 -0.95 10.15
CA VAL A 400 7.56 -0.35 10.32
C VAL A 400 6.55 -1.39 10.80
N ASP A 401 5.58 -0.99 11.62
CA ASP A 401 4.58 -1.88 12.21
C ASP A 401 3.44 -2.21 11.25
N GLY A 402 3.36 -1.50 10.11
CA GLY A 402 2.37 -1.75 9.08
C GLY A 402 2.60 -0.93 7.82
N VAL A 403 2.04 -1.44 6.73
CA VAL A 403 2.07 -0.82 5.41
C VAL A 403 0.63 -0.56 4.97
N ILE A 404 0.36 0.70 4.61
CA ILE A 404 -0.93 1.11 4.03
C ILE A 404 -0.77 1.10 2.51
N THR A 405 -1.46 0.19 1.83
CA THR A 405 -1.20 -0.16 0.43
C THR A 405 -2.46 -0.19 -0.44
N GLU A 406 -2.32 0.26 -1.69
CA GLU A 406 -3.35 0.14 -2.72
C GLU A 406 -3.39 -1.26 -3.34
N PHE A 407 -2.36 -2.08 -3.06
CA PHE A 407 -2.18 -3.45 -3.57
C PHE A 407 -1.94 -4.45 -2.43
N PRO A 408 -2.98 -4.86 -1.67
CA PRO A 408 -2.83 -5.79 -0.56
C PRO A 408 -2.21 -7.13 -0.98
N ALA A 409 -2.49 -7.61 -2.20
CA ALA A 409 -1.94 -8.88 -2.70
C ALA A 409 -0.42 -8.87 -2.75
N THR A 410 0.18 -7.76 -3.21
CA THR A 410 1.64 -7.59 -3.26
C THR A 410 2.25 -7.70 -1.85
N ALA A 411 1.71 -6.93 -0.91
CA ALA A 411 2.17 -6.93 0.48
C ALA A 411 2.04 -8.32 1.12
N ASN A 412 0.92 -9.01 0.86
CA ASN A 412 0.68 -10.35 1.38
C ASN A 412 1.62 -11.39 0.76
N ALA A 413 1.88 -11.34 -0.55
CA ALA A 413 2.84 -12.23 -1.20
C ALA A 413 4.27 -12.06 -0.67
N TYR A 414 4.68 -10.82 -0.36
CA TYR A 414 5.95 -10.56 0.31
C TYR A 414 5.99 -11.15 1.73
N LEU A 415 5.01 -10.80 2.57
CA LEU A 415 5.02 -11.12 3.99
C LEU A 415 4.71 -12.59 4.29
N SER A 416 4.01 -13.31 3.40
CA SER A 416 3.73 -14.75 3.54
C SER A 416 4.93 -15.65 3.22
N LYS A 417 5.90 -15.17 2.43
CA LYS A 417 7.06 -15.98 1.98
C LYS A 417 8.35 -15.72 2.74
N THR A 418 8.48 -14.55 3.36
CA THR A 418 9.78 -14.05 3.84
C THR A 418 10.04 -14.37 5.32
N LEU A 419 9.03 -14.84 6.05
CA LEU A 419 9.08 -15.02 7.50
C LEU A 419 8.86 -16.47 7.98
N SER A 420 8.84 -17.47 7.07
CA SER A 420 8.72 -18.90 7.42
C SER A 420 10.04 -19.58 7.69
#